data_AF-A0A2T4VCK9-F1
#
_entry.id   AF-A0A2T4VCK9-F1
#
_cell.length_a   1.000
_cell.length_b   1.000
_cell.length_c   1.000
_cell.angle_alpha   90.00
_cell.angle_beta   90.00
_cell.angle_gamma   90.00
#
_symmetry.space_group_name_H-M   'P 1'
#
loop_
_entity.id
_entity.type
_entity.pdbx_description
1 polymer ?
#
loop_
_entity_poly.entity_id
_entity_poly.type
_entity_poly.pdbx_seq_one_letter_code
_entity_poly.pdbx_strand_id
1 'polypeptide(L)'
;MPWEFFLGNASHLLIAYMYRVNHPDNRAYYNTKPIKAIIDETKVGDASLLLPGESQLRPDITDVTMRSLFEIKPWNEQALWEGREAARKYLAALNRTILTGKRFTGGTDFQGEILVCFAGGQYIWRLEWKTPEPGVVQYKWTRSQQRFDSEAAAYEAGQWVDLTVEELRQYGGWVSQAVEGMVSWRENLATISGTVGMVIDVVGGVATTVLWGSILGQMGTGSRQPPAQGGGQVIPFPVRPPPTAPPAQVPAAAGMSLPR
;
A
#
# COMPACT_ATOMS: atom_id res chain seq x y z
N MET A 1 -1.42 -24.16 7.77
CA MET A 1 -1.92 -22.77 7.79
C MET A 1 -0.74 -21.81 7.86
N PRO A 2 -0.44 -21.02 6.80
CA PRO A 2 0.31 -19.77 7.06
C PRO A 2 0.09 -18.57 6.09
N TRP A 3 -0.63 -18.71 4.96
CA TRP A 3 -0.59 -17.69 3.90
C TRP A 3 -1.49 -16.48 4.11
N GLU A 4 -2.66 -16.65 4.73
CA GLU A 4 -3.56 -15.54 5.11
C GLU A 4 -2.86 -14.58 6.08
N PHE A 5 -2.02 -15.14 6.96
CA PHE A 5 -1.22 -14.39 7.90
C PHE A 5 -0.13 -13.55 7.20
N PHE A 6 0.54 -14.10 6.18
CA PHE A 6 1.57 -13.38 5.43
C PHE A 6 1.01 -12.18 4.68
N LEU A 7 -0.09 -12.36 3.94
CA LEU A 7 -0.71 -11.26 3.22
C LEU A 7 -1.41 -10.27 4.14
N GLY A 8 -1.99 -10.74 5.25
CA GLY A 8 -2.47 -9.86 6.31
C GLY A 8 -1.37 -8.95 6.83
N ASN A 9 -0.24 -9.52 7.26
CA ASN A 9 0.90 -8.75 7.76
C ASN A 9 1.43 -7.76 6.71
N ALA A 10 1.61 -8.22 5.47
CA ALA A 10 2.07 -7.38 4.36
C ALA A 10 1.12 -6.19 4.11
N SER A 11 -0.19 -6.44 4.17
CA SER A 11 -1.21 -5.39 3.97
C SER A 11 -1.15 -4.35 5.08
N HIS A 12 -1.13 -4.79 6.35
CA HIS A 12 -1.05 -3.88 7.49
C HIS A 12 0.22 -3.02 7.42
N LEU A 13 1.36 -3.63 7.09
CA LEU A 13 2.63 -2.95 6.99
C LEU A 13 2.67 -1.92 5.86
N LEU A 14 2.18 -2.26 4.65
CA LEU A 14 2.10 -1.31 3.53
C LEU A 14 1.12 -0.18 3.79
N ILE A 15 -0.08 -0.49 4.27
CA ILE A 15 -1.12 0.51 4.51
C ILE A 15 -0.69 1.47 5.63
N ALA A 16 -0.10 0.95 6.72
CA ALA A 16 0.47 1.79 7.79
C ALA A 16 1.62 2.68 7.29
N TYR A 17 2.49 2.13 6.43
CA TYR A 17 3.56 2.89 5.80
C TYR A 17 3.00 4.01 4.91
N MET A 18 2.02 3.71 4.06
CA MET A 18 1.38 4.71 3.20
C MET A 18 0.65 5.78 4.03
N TYR A 19 0.03 5.40 5.14
CA TYR A 19 -0.54 6.38 6.07
C TYR A 19 0.52 7.35 6.59
N ARG A 20 1.70 6.85 6.99
CA ARG A 20 2.84 7.67 7.44
C ARG A 20 3.31 8.63 6.37
N VAL A 21 3.46 8.13 5.15
CA VAL A 21 3.92 8.89 3.98
C VAL A 21 2.96 10.03 3.65
N ASN A 22 1.65 9.78 3.72
CA ASN A 22 0.62 10.77 3.41
C ASN A 22 0.37 11.76 4.57
N HIS A 23 0.87 11.46 5.77
CA HIS A 23 0.72 12.28 6.96
C HIS A 23 2.04 12.46 7.70
N PRO A 24 3.07 13.05 7.04
CA PRO A 24 4.44 13.08 7.57
C PRO A 24 4.57 13.88 8.88
N ASP A 25 3.71 14.87 9.09
CA ASP A 25 3.71 15.73 10.28
C ASP A 25 2.82 15.18 11.41
N ASN A 26 2.05 14.11 11.14
CA ASN A 26 1.16 13.56 12.14
C ASN A 26 1.88 12.60 13.09
N ARG A 27 1.56 12.70 14.37
CA ARG A 27 2.03 11.77 15.38
C ARG A 27 1.12 10.55 15.41
N ALA A 28 1.40 9.61 14.51
CA ALA A 28 0.70 8.34 14.40
C ALA A 28 1.47 7.16 15.00
N TYR A 29 0.73 6.18 15.51
CA TYR A 29 1.23 4.92 16.04
C TYR A 29 0.57 3.75 15.35
N TYR A 30 1.25 2.62 15.34
CA TYR A 30 0.85 1.43 14.60
C TYR A 30 0.73 0.22 15.54
N ASN A 31 0.23 -0.90 15.02
CA ASN A 31 -0.13 -2.15 15.74
C ASN A 31 0.95 -2.78 16.66
N THR A 32 2.16 -2.22 16.72
CA THR A 32 3.21 -2.63 17.65
C THR A 32 3.12 -1.93 19.01
N LYS A 33 2.42 -0.78 19.10
CA LYS A 33 2.38 0.04 20.31
C LYS A 33 1.05 -0.06 21.05
N PRO A 34 1.04 -0.44 22.34
CA PRO A 34 -0.19 -0.54 23.12
C PRO A 34 -0.77 0.85 23.47
N ILE A 35 -2.09 0.95 23.59
CA ILE A 35 -2.78 2.23 23.86
C ILE A 35 -2.29 2.90 25.13
N LYS A 36 -1.93 2.14 26.18
CA LYS A 36 -1.38 2.73 27.41
C LYS A 36 -0.09 3.49 27.12
N ALA A 37 0.82 2.90 26.34
CA ALA A 37 2.08 3.57 25.99
C ALA A 37 1.83 4.80 25.11
N ILE A 38 0.85 4.76 24.20
CA ILE A 38 0.45 5.92 23.41
C ILE A 38 -0.04 7.04 24.32
N ILE A 39 -0.95 6.75 25.25
CA ILE A 39 -1.52 7.74 26.17
C ILE A 39 -0.44 8.34 27.08
N ASP A 40 0.38 7.49 27.70
CA ASP A 40 1.43 7.93 28.62
C ASP A 40 2.47 8.83 27.94
N GLU A 41 2.83 8.55 26.68
CA GLU A 41 3.84 9.30 25.94
C GLU A 41 3.30 10.60 25.32
N THR A 42 2.03 10.60 24.93
CA THR A 42 1.41 11.74 24.24
C THR A 42 0.73 12.70 25.19
N LYS A 43 0.46 12.26 26.43
CA LYS A 43 -0.34 12.99 27.42
C LYS A 43 -1.72 13.37 26.88
N VAL A 44 -2.24 12.59 25.94
CA VAL A 44 -3.54 12.84 25.28
C VAL A 44 -4.74 12.61 26.21
N GLY A 45 -4.53 11.85 27.29
CA GLY A 45 -5.49 11.49 28.32
C GLY A 45 -4.81 10.89 29.55
N ASP A 46 -5.61 10.38 30.49
CA ASP A 46 -5.18 9.72 31.71
C ASP A 46 -5.30 8.19 31.59
N ALA A 47 -4.16 7.51 31.45
CA ALA A 47 -4.11 6.06 31.30
C ALA A 47 -4.58 5.28 32.55
N SER A 48 -4.69 5.93 33.72
CA SER A 48 -5.24 5.29 34.94
C SER A 48 -6.74 4.98 34.80
N LEU A 49 -7.42 5.62 33.84
CA LEU A 49 -8.84 5.42 33.55
C LEU A 49 -9.11 4.24 32.60
N LEU A 50 -8.06 3.54 32.13
CA LEU A 50 -8.23 2.31 31.36
C LEU A 50 -8.76 1.18 32.24
N LEU A 51 -9.66 0.38 31.69
CA LEU A 51 -10.19 -0.81 32.36
C LEU A 51 -9.17 -1.96 32.34
N PRO A 52 -9.33 -2.96 33.23
CA PRO A 52 -8.53 -4.18 33.18
C PRO A 52 -8.56 -4.81 31.78
N GLY A 53 -7.37 -5.12 31.25
CA GLY A 53 -7.20 -5.69 29.90
C GLY A 53 -7.15 -4.68 28.75
N GLU A 54 -7.51 -3.41 28.96
CA GLU A 54 -7.45 -2.41 27.90
C GLU A 54 -6.03 -1.87 27.66
N SER A 55 -5.15 -1.93 28.67
CA SER A 55 -3.80 -1.37 28.58
C SER A 55 -2.93 -1.96 27.46
N GLN A 56 -3.23 -3.19 27.03
CA GLN A 56 -2.47 -3.93 26.01
C GLN A 56 -3.13 -3.91 24.63
N LEU A 57 -4.25 -3.21 24.47
CA LEU A 57 -4.91 -3.08 23.16
C LEU A 57 -3.99 -2.35 22.17
N ARG A 58 -3.97 -2.81 20.92
CA ARG A 58 -3.09 -2.32 19.85
C ARG A 58 -3.92 -2.10 18.59
N PRO A 59 -4.45 -0.89 18.38
CA PRO A 59 -5.12 -0.54 17.14
C PRO A 59 -4.15 -0.56 15.97
N ASP A 60 -4.64 -0.79 14.76
CA ASP A 60 -3.77 -0.87 13.59
C ASP A 60 -3.09 0.46 13.25
N ILE A 61 -3.86 1.55 13.29
CA ILE A 61 -3.35 2.92 13.17
C ILE A 61 -4.07 3.79 14.21
N THR A 62 -3.29 4.51 15.02
CA THR A 62 -3.79 5.54 15.95
C THR A 62 -3.06 6.86 15.68
N ASP A 63 -3.76 7.82 15.09
CA ASP A 63 -3.24 9.16 14.85
C ASP A 63 -3.68 10.11 15.97
N VAL A 64 -2.71 10.56 16.76
CA VAL A 64 -2.97 11.42 17.91
C VAL A 64 -3.11 12.89 17.52
N THR A 65 -2.51 13.30 16.40
CA THR A 65 -2.65 14.66 15.88
C THR A 65 -4.07 14.90 15.39
N MET A 66 -4.59 13.99 14.57
CA MET A 66 -5.96 14.08 14.04
C MET A 66 -7.02 13.58 15.01
N ARG A 67 -6.62 12.75 15.98
CA ARG A 67 -7.49 11.96 16.85
C ARG A 67 -8.37 10.99 16.06
N SER A 68 -7.76 10.31 15.10
CA SER A 68 -8.39 9.25 14.32
C SER A 68 -7.80 7.88 14.66
N LEU A 69 -8.62 6.85 14.51
CA LEU A 69 -8.23 5.45 14.66
C LEU A 69 -8.70 4.67 13.44
N PHE A 70 -7.89 3.73 12.97
CA PHE A 70 -8.26 2.79 11.92
C PHE A 70 -7.90 1.36 12.32
N GLU A 71 -8.79 0.43 11.99
CA GLU A 71 -8.57 -1.01 11.93
C GLU A 71 -8.45 -1.46 10.48
N ILE A 72 -7.48 -2.31 10.17
CA ILE A 72 -7.22 -2.80 8.82
C ILE A 72 -7.74 -4.24 8.73
N LYS A 73 -8.57 -4.51 7.73
CA LYS A 73 -9.26 -5.79 7.56
C LYS A 73 -9.33 -6.22 6.09
N PRO A 74 -9.39 -7.53 5.80
CA PRO A 74 -9.69 -7.98 4.45
C PRO A 74 -11.03 -7.45 3.93
N TRP A 75 -11.14 -7.28 2.61
CA TRP A 75 -12.35 -6.80 1.95
C TRP A 75 -13.42 -7.88 1.83
N ASN A 76 -14.13 -8.13 2.94
CA ASN A 76 -15.36 -8.93 2.99
C ASN A 76 -16.28 -8.45 4.14
N GLU A 77 -17.56 -8.85 4.11
CA GLU A 77 -18.55 -8.37 5.08
C GLU A 77 -18.26 -8.80 6.52
N GLN A 78 -17.78 -10.03 6.72
CA GLN A 78 -17.45 -10.53 8.04
C GLN A 78 -16.31 -9.72 8.67
N ALA A 79 -15.24 -9.49 7.90
CA ALA A 79 -14.10 -8.72 8.35
C ALA A 79 -14.43 -7.23 8.53
N LEU A 80 -15.40 -6.68 7.79
CA LEU A 80 -15.96 -5.34 8.05
C LEU A 80 -16.62 -5.29 9.43
N TRP A 81 -17.47 -6.27 9.75
CA TRP A 81 -18.12 -6.36 11.06
C TRP A 81 -17.10 -6.51 12.20
N GLU A 82 -16.10 -7.37 12.03
CA GLU A 82 -15.02 -7.56 13.01
C GLU A 82 -14.20 -6.27 13.20
N GLY A 83 -13.89 -5.56 12.11
CA GLY A 83 -13.22 -4.27 12.14
C GLY A 83 -14.01 -3.22 12.89
N ARG A 84 -15.33 -3.15 12.67
CA ARG A 84 -16.23 -2.24 13.37
C ARG A 84 -16.21 -2.46 14.88
N GLU A 85 -16.33 -3.70 15.31
CA GLU A 85 -16.33 -4.04 16.73
C GLU A 85 -14.97 -3.75 17.38
N ALA A 86 -13.86 -4.03 16.68
CA ALA A 86 -12.53 -3.67 17.13
C ALA A 86 -12.34 -2.15 17.26
N ALA A 87 -12.70 -1.39 16.23
CA ALA A 87 -12.63 0.08 16.24
C ALA A 87 -13.49 0.67 17.37
N ARG A 88 -14.72 0.18 17.55
CA ARG A 88 -15.61 0.59 18.64
C ARG A 88 -14.99 0.34 20.02
N LYS A 89 -14.39 -0.84 20.22
CA LYS A 89 -13.69 -1.20 21.46
C LYS A 89 -12.51 -0.26 21.72
N TYR A 90 -11.68 0.00 20.72
CA TYR A 90 -10.50 0.85 20.88
C TYR A 90 -10.86 2.32 21.11
N LEU A 91 -11.84 2.85 20.37
CA LEU A 91 -12.34 4.20 20.57
C LEU A 91 -12.96 4.38 21.96
N ALA A 92 -13.70 3.38 22.47
CA ALA A 92 -14.21 3.41 23.83
C ALA A 92 -13.09 3.48 24.87
N ALA A 93 -12.04 2.67 24.70
CA ALA A 93 -10.88 2.65 25.59
C ALA A 93 -10.13 3.99 25.58
N LEU A 94 -9.76 4.50 24.40
CA LEU A 94 -9.06 5.79 24.25
C LEU A 94 -9.90 6.94 24.81
N ASN A 95 -11.18 7.01 24.46
CA ASN A 95 -12.03 8.14 24.86
C ASN A 95 -12.38 8.14 26.35
N ARG A 96 -12.33 7.00 27.04
CA ARG A 96 -12.48 6.95 28.50
C ARG A 96 -11.34 7.69 29.21
N THR A 97 -10.16 7.72 28.61
CA THR A 97 -9.00 8.42 29.18
C THR A 97 -9.04 9.93 28.99
N ILE A 98 -9.96 10.45 28.17
CA ILE A 98 -10.05 11.87 27.84
C ILE A 98 -11.15 12.52 28.69
N LEU A 99 -10.74 13.18 29.78
CA LEU A 99 -11.65 13.93 30.65
C LEU A 99 -12.05 15.29 30.06
N THR A 100 -11.15 15.94 29.33
CA THR A 100 -11.37 17.25 28.71
C THR A 100 -10.80 17.28 27.30
N GLY A 101 -11.42 18.05 26.40
CA GLY A 101 -10.97 18.22 25.02
C GLY A 101 -11.60 17.25 24.01
N LYS A 102 -11.00 17.21 22.81
CA LYS A 102 -11.53 16.48 21.65
C LYS A 102 -11.31 14.96 21.83
N ARG A 103 -12.37 14.19 21.59
CA ARG A 103 -12.35 12.73 21.58
C ARG A 103 -11.78 12.18 20.26
N PHE A 104 -11.24 10.97 20.32
CA PHE A 104 -10.94 10.18 19.14
C PHE A 104 -12.21 9.75 18.41
N THR A 105 -12.13 9.73 17.08
CA THR A 105 -13.18 9.22 16.19
C THR A 105 -12.60 8.14 15.27
N GLY A 106 -13.47 7.34 14.64
CA GLY A 106 -13.03 6.53 13.50
C GLY A 106 -12.52 7.46 12.40
N GLY A 107 -11.36 7.14 11.84
CA GLY A 107 -10.82 7.91 10.71
C GLY A 107 -11.64 7.67 9.44
N THR A 108 -11.61 8.65 8.52
CA THR A 108 -12.35 8.61 7.25
C THR A 108 -11.39 8.88 6.09
N ASP A 109 -11.87 8.66 4.86
CA ASP A 109 -11.24 9.14 3.62
C ASP A 109 -9.80 8.63 3.38
N PHE A 110 -9.41 7.54 4.05
CA PHE A 110 -8.13 6.89 3.81
C PHE A 110 -8.30 5.74 2.82
N GLN A 111 -7.75 5.91 1.62
CA GLN A 111 -7.82 4.97 0.51
C GLN A 111 -6.58 5.09 -0.35
N GLY A 112 -6.30 4.06 -1.15
CA GLY A 112 -5.19 4.07 -2.08
C GLY A 112 -4.97 2.70 -2.70
N GLU A 113 -3.96 2.64 -3.57
CA GLU A 113 -3.49 1.39 -4.13
C GLU A 113 -1.97 1.42 -4.32
N ILE A 114 -1.35 0.25 -4.29
CA ILE A 114 0.09 0.08 -4.53
C ILE A 114 0.36 -1.20 -5.31
N LEU A 115 1.31 -1.11 -6.24
CA LEU A 115 1.76 -2.23 -7.05
C LEU A 115 3.03 -2.82 -6.44
N VAL A 116 3.11 -4.15 -6.42
CA VAL A 116 4.25 -4.91 -5.89
C VAL A 116 4.69 -5.93 -6.93
N CYS A 117 5.97 -5.86 -7.29
CA CYS A 117 6.68 -6.87 -8.05
C CYS A 117 7.73 -7.52 -7.13
N PHE A 118 7.94 -8.83 -7.23
CA PHE A 118 8.94 -9.54 -6.44
C PHE A 118 9.77 -10.49 -7.30
N ALA A 119 10.98 -10.81 -6.85
CA ALA A 119 11.92 -11.65 -7.59
C ALA A 119 11.31 -13.04 -7.86
N GLY A 120 11.23 -13.42 -9.14
CA GLY A 120 10.55 -14.65 -9.59
C GLY A 120 9.05 -14.49 -9.87
N GLY A 121 8.47 -13.31 -9.61
CA GLY A 121 7.06 -12.99 -9.83
C GLY A 121 6.74 -12.89 -11.32
N GLN A 122 5.90 -13.79 -11.80
CA GLN A 122 5.39 -13.76 -13.17
C GLN A 122 4.35 -12.66 -13.38
N TYR A 123 3.72 -12.18 -12.31
CA TYR A 123 2.61 -11.23 -12.33
C TYR A 123 2.93 -10.05 -11.41
N ILE A 124 2.34 -8.89 -11.72
CA ILE A 124 2.38 -7.71 -10.84
C ILE A 124 1.19 -7.80 -9.91
N TRP A 125 1.44 -7.61 -8.62
CA TRP A 125 0.42 -7.68 -7.58
C TRP A 125 -0.03 -6.27 -7.23
N ARG A 126 -1.31 -6.14 -6.89
CA ARG A 126 -1.92 -4.88 -6.52
C ARG A 126 -2.63 -5.02 -5.19
N LEU A 127 -2.25 -4.21 -4.22
CA LEU A 127 -2.98 -3.99 -2.99
C LEU A 127 -3.81 -2.72 -3.15
N GLU A 128 -5.12 -2.85 -3.03
CA GLU A 128 -6.07 -1.74 -2.99
C GLU A 128 -6.66 -1.66 -1.57
N TRP A 129 -6.86 -0.46 -1.04
CA TRP A 129 -7.57 -0.26 0.21
C TRP A 129 -8.48 0.96 0.18
N LYS A 130 -9.52 0.92 1.00
CA LYS A 130 -10.47 2.01 1.19
C LYS A 130 -11.07 2.00 2.59
N THR A 131 -11.64 3.12 3.01
CA THR A 131 -12.36 3.25 4.28
C THR A 131 -13.86 3.23 4.02
N PRO A 132 -14.53 2.06 3.97
CA PRO A 132 -15.98 1.99 3.71
C PRO A 132 -16.82 2.58 4.84
N GLU A 133 -16.31 2.63 6.07
CA GLU A 133 -16.95 3.27 7.21
C GLU A 133 -15.90 3.83 8.19
N PRO A 134 -16.26 4.82 9.03
CA PRO A 134 -15.31 5.44 9.94
C PRO A 134 -14.60 4.44 10.85
N GLY A 135 -13.27 4.42 10.74
CA GLY A 135 -12.39 3.60 11.55
C GLY A 135 -12.14 2.18 11.06
N VAL A 136 -12.66 1.80 9.88
CA VAL A 136 -12.36 0.50 9.26
C VAL A 136 -11.81 0.72 7.86
N VAL A 137 -10.58 0.28 7.63
CA VAL A 137 -9.94 0.18 6.32
C VAL A 137 -10.07 -1.25 5.84
N GLN A 138 -10.65 -1.43 4.65
CA GLN A 138 -10.68 -2.72 3.98
C GLN A 138 -9.67 -2.79 2.85
N TYR A 139 -8.98 -3.92 2.73
CA TYR A 139 -7.98 -4.14 1.69
C TYR A 139 -8.26 -5.39 0.85
N LYS A 140 -7.82 -5.34 -0.41
CA LYS A 140 -7.90 -6.45 -1.36
C LYS A 140 -6.59 -6.58 -2.13
N TRP A 141 -6.13 -7.82 -2.27
CA TRP A 141 -5.05 -8.15 -3.20
C TRP A 141 -5.61 -8.69 -4.50
N THR A 142 -5.05 -8.21 -5.60
CA THR A 142 -5.27 -8.70 -6.96
C THR A 142 -3.93 -8.87 -7.65
N ARG A 143 -3.91 -9.50 -8.82
CA ARG A 143 -2.73 -9.53 -9.69
C ARG A 143 -3.07 -9.21 -11.12
N SER A 144 -2.07 -8.87 -11.92
CA SER A 144 -2.23 -8.70 -13.35
C SER A 144 -2.69 -10.01 -14.00
N GLN A 145 -3.60 -9.91 -14.97
CA GLN A 145 -4.14 -11.07 -15.70
C GLN A 145 -3.04 -11.80 -16.48
N GLN A 146 -2.15 -11.01 -17.09
CA GLN A 146 -0.99 -11.46 -17.84
C GLN A 146 0.30 -10.88 -17.25
N ARG A 147 1.44 -11.31 -17.80
CA ARG A 147 2.73 -10.75 -17.43
C ARG A 147 2.91 -9.38 -18.09
N PHE A 148 3.63 -8.49 -17.42
CA PHE A 148 4.05 -7.22 -17.97
C PHE A 148 5.50 -6.95 -17.61
N ASP A 149 6.18 -6.19 -18.46
CA ASP A 149 7.58 -5.82 -18.26
C ASP A 149 7.75 -4.69 -17.22
N SER A 150 6.65 -4.06 -16.79
CA SER A 150 6.65 -3.01 -15.76
C SER A 150 5.29 -2.85 -15.08
N GLU A 151 5.32 -2.28 -13.87
CA GLU A 151 4.15 -1.91 -13.08
C GLU A 151 3.24 -0.93 -13.83
N ALA A 152 3.79 0.04 -14.55
CA ALA A 152 2.98 0.97 -15.36
C ALA A 152 2.24 0.26 -16.48
N ALA A 153 2.90 -0.65 -17.19
CA ALA A 153 2.24 -1.38 -18.27
C ALA A 153 1.06 -2.22 -17.73
N ALA A 154 1.22 -2.83 -16.55
CA ALA A 154 0.12 -3.53 -15.88
C ALA A 154 -0.99 -2.58 -15.42
N TYR A 155 -0.62 -1.41 -14.88
CA TYR A 155 -1.57 -0.40 -14.44
C TYR A 155 -2.45 0.13 -15.56
N GLU A 156 -1.82 0.58 -16.65
CA GLU A 156 -2.50 1.09 -17.83
C GLU A 156 -3.39 0.03 -18.50
N ALA A 157 -3.00 -1.25 -18.43
CA ALA A 157 -3.83 -2.33 -18.94
C ALA A 157 -5.10 -2.54 -18.11
N GLY A 158 -5.10 -2.21 -16.81
CA GLY A 158 -6.27 -2.29 -15.94
C GLY A 158 -6.85 -3.71 -15.73
N GLN A 159 -6.11 -4.74 -16.12
CA GLN A 159 -6.56 -6.14 -16.12
C GLN A 159 -6.15 -6.82 -14.81
N TRP A 160 -6.97 -6.63 -13.77
CA TRP A 160 -6.74 -7.18 -12.44
C TRP A 160 -7.65 -8.38 -12.17
N VAL A 161 -7.06 -9.49 -11.70
CA VAL A 161 -7.78 -10.70 -11.34
C VAL A 161 -7.62 -11.02 -9.86
N ASP A 162 -8.67 -11.61 -9.29
CA ASP A 162 -8.66 -12.09 -7.92
C ASP A 162 -7.72 -13.28 -7.76
N LEU A 163 -7.04 -13.31 -6.62
CA LEU A 163 -6.06 -14.34 -6.32
C LEU A 163 -6.75 -15.63 -5.90
N THR A 164 -6.32 -16.76 -6.46
CA THR A 164 -6.80 -18.06 -5.99
C THR A 164 -6.10 -18.47 -4.70
N VAL A 165 -6.70 -19.38 -3.93
CA VAL A 165 -6.11 -19.92 -2.70
C VAL A 165 -4.75 -20.57 -2.98
N GLU A 166 -4.59 -21.20 -4.13
CA GLU A 166 -3.33 -21.81 -4.58
C GLU A 166 -2.25 -20.76 -4.80
N GLU A 167 -2.58 -19.65 -5.46
CA GLU A 167 -1.66 -18.54 -5.70
C GLU A 167 -1.25 -17.88 -4.39
N LEU A 168 -2.20 -17.69 -3.48
CA LEU A 168 -1.93 -17.14 -2.15
C LEU A 168 -0.98 -18.04 -1.36
N ARG A 169 -1.17 -19.37 -1.44
CA ARG A 169 -0.27 -20.37 -0.82
C ARG A 169 1.13 -20.35 -1.43
N GLN A 170 1.23 -20.24 -2.75
CA GLN A 170 2.49 -20.30 -3.46
C GLN A 170 3.32 -19.02 -3.27
N TYR A 171 2.68 -17.85 -3.32
CA TYR A 171 3.37 -16.57 -3.41
C TYR A 171 3.26 -15.71 -2.15
N GLY A 172 2.35 -16.01 -1.22
CA GLY A 172 2.10 -15.17 -0.05
C GLY A 172 3.36 -14.89 0.79
N GLY A 173 4.24 -15.89 0.94
CA GLY A 173 5.53 -15.71 1.63
C GLY A 173 6.47 -14.75 0.89
N TRP A 174 6.53 -14.81 -0.44
CA TRP A 174 7.36 -13.91 -1.25
C TRP A 174 6.83 -12.49 -1.24
N VAL A 175 5.50 -12.31 -1.24
CA VAL A 175 4.89 -10.99 -1.07
C VAL A 175 5.26 -10.39 0.28
N SER A 176 5.15 -11.14 1.38
CA SER A 176 5.55 -10.65 2.72
C SER A 176 7.01 -10.22 2.75
N GLN A 177 7.92 -11.04 2.22
CA GLN A 177 9.35 -10.74 2.16
C GLN A 177 9.66 -9.50 1.32
N ALA A 178 9.04 -9.37 0.15
CA ALA A 178 9.21 -8.21 -0.71
C ALA A 178 8.72 -6.92 -0.03
N VAL A 179 7.59 -7.01 0.66
CA VAL A 179 6.99 -5.90 1.41
C VAL A 179 7.85 -5.49 2.60
N GLU A 180 8.33 -6.44 3.40
CA GLU A 180 9.27 -6.20 4.49
C GLU A 180 10.58 -5.57 3.98
N GLY A 181 11.13 -6.09 2.88
CA GLY A 181 12.30 -5.52 2.22
C GLY A 181 12.07 -4.08 1.75
N MET A 182 10.92 -3.81 1.13
CA MET A 182 10.58 -2.46 0.65
C MET A 182 10.45 -1.44 1.78
N VAL A 183 9.75 -1.77 2.87
CA VAL A 183 9.57 -0.84 3.98
C VAL A 183 10.87 -0.66 4.76
N SER A 184 11.60 -1.74 5.07
CA SER A 184 12.87 -1.65 5.81
C SER A 184 13.93 -0.85 5.04
N TRP A 185 14.04 -1.05 3.73
CA TRP A 185 14.94 -0.26 2.88
C TRP A 185 14.60 1.24 2.95
N ARG A 186 13.32 1.59 2.88
CA ARG A 186 12.86 2.99 2.90
C ARG A 186 13.01 3.64 4.29
N GLU A 187 12.77 2.91 5.36
CA GLU A 187 13.03 3.40 6.72
C GLU A 187 14.53 3.63 6.95
N ASN A 188 15.39 2.76 6.42
CA ASN A 188 16.85 2.94 6.49
C ASN A 188 17.32 4.14 5.67
N LEU A 189 16.79 4.37 4.46
CA LEU A 189 17.10 5.55 3.66
C LEU A 189 16.63 6.87 4.30
N ALA A 190 15.47 6.86 4.95
CA ALA A 190 14.97 8.00 5.72
C ALA A 190 15.86 8.31 6.93
N THR A 191 16.40 7.28 7.58
CA THR A 191 17.29 7.43 8.74
C THR A 191 18.69 7.94 8.35
N ILE A 192 19.19 7.56 7.18
CA ILE A 192 20.53 7.94 6.70
C ILE A 192 20.56 9.34 6.06
N SER A 193 19.45 9.81 5.47
CA SER A 193 19.47 11.02 4.60
C SER A 193 19.11 12.33 5.30
N GLY A 194 18.62 12.33 6.55
CA GLY A 194 18.36 13.55 7.34
C GLY A 194 17.48 14.63 6.70
N THR A 195 16.89 14.36 5.53
CA THR A 195 16.28 15.32 4.62
C THR A 195 15.08 14.62 3.98
N VAL A 196 13.89 15.17 4.21
CA VAL A 196 12.61 14.69 3.69
C VAL A 196 12.68 14.66 2.16
N GLY A 197 12.52 13.47 1.57
CA GLY A 197 12.76 13.23 0.14
C GLY A 197 11.67 12.37 -0.50
N MET A 198 10.60 13.06 -0.89
CA MET A 198 9.56 12.72 -1.90
C MET A 198 8.63 11.52 -1.66
N VAL A 199 7.47 11.89 -1.12
CA VAL A 199 6.15 11.28 -1.32
C VAL A 199 5.76 11.41 -2.80
N ILE A 200 5.20 10.36 -3.42
CA ILE A 200 4.27 10.57 -4.53
C ILE A 200 2.93 9.99 -4.07
N ASP A 201 1.99 10.91 -3.89
CA ASP A 201 0.62 10.72 -3.45
C ASP A 201 -0.30 10.96 -4.65
N VAL A 202 -1.45 10.28 -4.71
CA VAL A 202 -2.62 10.79 -5.44
C VAL A 202 -3.83 10.67 -4.54
N VAL A 203 -4.23 11.83 -4.02
CA VAL A 203 -5.54 12.09 -3.46
C VAL A 203 -6.47 12.49 -4.60
N GLY A 204 -7.63 11.83 -4.69
CA GLY A 204 -8.86 12.36 -5.27
C GLY A 204 -8.80 12.98 -6.69
N GLY A 205 -9.27 12.23 -7.69
CA GLY A 205 -9.99 12.81 -8.83
C GLY A 205 -9.22 13.12 -10.12
N VAL A 206 -7.89 13.05 -10.17
CA VAL A 206 -7.16 13.10 -11.45
C VAL A 206 -6.00 12.11 -11.40
N ALA A 207 -6.03 11.15 -12.31
CA ALA A 207 -5.03 10.08 -12.42
C ALA A 207 -3.60 10.65 -12.43
N THR A 208 -2.76 10.20 -11.50
CA THR A 208 -1.31 10.35 -11.63
C THR A 208 -0.61 9.07 -11.15
N THR A 209 0.00 8.38 -12.10
CA THR A 209 0.72 7.12 -11.93
C THR A 209 1.97 7.31 -11.06
N VAL A 210 2.22 6.40 -10.12
CA VAL A 210 3.51 6.31 -9.42
C VAL A 210 4.21 5.01 -9.81
N LEU A 211 5.10 5.15 -10.79
CA LEU A 211 6.10 4.16 -11.19
C LEU A 211 7.28 4.14 -10.21
N TRP A 212 7.87 2.97 -10.00
CA TRP A 212 9.28 2.88 -9.61
C TRP A 212 10.08 1.97 -10.53
N GLY A 213 10.77 2.61 -11.47
CA GLY A 213 12.07 2.22 -11.97
C GLY A 213 12.91 3.49 -12.13
N SER A 214 14.10 3.52 -11.51
CA SER A 214 15.16 4.55 -11.59
C SER A 214 15.06 5.81 -10.69
N ILE A 215 15.56 5.73 -9.45
CA ILE A 215 16.23 6.85 -8.77
C ILE A 215 17.57 6.35 -8.22
N LEU A 216 18.60 6.41 -9.06
CA LEU A 216 20.01 6.25 -8.65
C LEU A 216 20.92 7.08 -9.58
N GLY A 217 20.44 8.23 -10.02
CA GLY A 217 21.09 9.02 -11.06
C GLY A 217 21.05 10.52 -10.82
N GLN A 218 21.29 10.99 -9.60
CA GLN A 218 21.58 12.42 -9.37
C GLN A 218 22.19 12.69 -7.99
N MET A 219 23.47 12.36 -7.82
CA MET A 219 24.37 13.12 -6.94
C MET A 219 25.77 13.16 -7.54
N GLY A 220 26.25 14.38 -7.82
CA GLY A 220 27.67 14.72 -7.77
C GLY A 220 28.53 14.39 -9.00
N THR A 221 28.72 15.37 -9.86
CA THR A 221 29.86 15.49 -10.78
C THR A 221 31.18 15.49 -10.00
N GLY A 222 31.85 14.34 -9.98
CA GLY A 222 33.23 14.19 -9.50
C GLY A 222 33.94 13.16 -10.37
N SER A 223 34.87 13.62 -11.20
CA SER A 223 35.63 12.81 -12.14
C SER A 223 36.38 11.65 -11.45
N ARG A 224 35.90 10.42 -11.65
CA ARG A 224 36.71 9.21 -11.50
C ARG A 224 36.25 8.15 -12.49
N GLN A 225 37.14 7.80 -13.41
CA GLN A 225 36.97 6.73 -14.40
C GLN A 225 36.55 5.42 -13.73
N PRO A 226 35.48 4.75 -14.21
CA PRO A 226 35.21 3.37 -13.85
C PRO A 226 36.13 2.42 -14.66
N PRO A 227 36.56 1.28 -14.08
CA PRO A 227 37.23 0.25 -14.85
C PRO A 227 36.24 -0.38 -15.83
N ALA A 228 36.73 -0.64 -17.04
CA ALA A 228 36.00 -1.32 -18.09
C ALA A 228 35.69 -2.77 -17.67
N GLN A 229 34.40 -3.11 -17.54
CA GLN A 229 33.80 -4.36 -18.05
C GLN A 229 32.32 -4.46 -17.64
N GLY A 230 31.46 -4.68 -18.64
CA GLY A 230 30.10 -5.22 -18.49
C GLY A 230 29.02 -4.21 -18.09
N GLY A 231 28.36 -3.57 -19.05
CA GLY A 231 27.17 -2.77 -18.78
C GLY A 231 26.47 -2.34 -20.08
N GLY A 232 25.20 -2.73 -20.22
CA GLY A 232 24.38 -2.46 -21.40
C GLY A 232 24.30 -0.97 -21.75
N GLN A 233 24.41 -0.68 -23.04
CA GLN A 233 24.32 0.63 -23.63
C GLN A 233 22.85 1.05 -23.73
N VAL A 234 22.49 2.26 -23.29
CA VAL A 234 21.12 2.81 -23.43
C VAL A 234 21.10 3.84 -24.56
N ILE A 235 20.22 3.61 -25.54
CA ILE A 235 19.91 4.53 -26.65
C ILE A 235 18.70 5.39 -26.23
N PRO A 236 18.70 6.72 -26.41
CA PRO A 236 17.55 7.55 -26.11
C PRO A 236 16.46 7.39 -27.19
N PHE A 237 15.20 7.18 -26.77
CA PHE A 237 14.06 7.20 -27.68
C PHE A 237 13.50 8.62 -27.88
N PRO A 238 13.07 8.97 -29.12
CA PRO A 238 12.43 10.24 -29.44
C PRO A 238 10.94 10.29 -29.07
N VAL A 239 10.45 11.51 -28.87
CA VAL A 239 9.06 11.87 -28.55
C VAL A 239 8.09 11.36 -29.63
N ARG A 240 6.96 10.75 -29.23
CA ARG A 240 5.98 10.14 -30.15
C ARG A 240 4.97 11.19 -30.68
N PRO A 241 4.61 11.15 -31.99
CA PRO A 241 3.57 11.98 -32.59
C PRO A 241 2.13 11.54 -32.23
N PRO A 242 1.10 12.40 -32.40
CA PRO A 242 -0.27 12.17 -31.95
C PRO A 242 -1.01 11.06 -32.73
N PRO A 243 -2.05 10.44 -32.12
CA PRO A 243 -2.69 9.23 -32.64
C PRO A 243 -3.49 9.46 -33.93
N THR A 244 -3.36 8.52 -34.86
CA THR A 244 -4.12 8.47 -36.13
C THR A 244 -5.46 7.75 -35.95
N ALA A 245 -6.46 8.16 -36.74
CA ALA A 245 -7.84 7.66 -36.77
C ALA A 245 -7.95 6.11 -36.97
N PRO A 246 -9.08 5.48 -36.54
CA PRO A 246 -9.22 4.03 -36.54
C PRO A 246 -9.24 3.41 -37.96
N PRO A 247 -8.78 2.16 -38.12
CA PRO A 247 -8.63 1.54 -39.43
C PRO A 247 -9.97 1.19 -40.09
N ALA A 248 -9.99 1.34 -41.42
CA ALA A 248 -11.06 0.88 -42.30
C ALA A 248 -11.13 -0.65 -42.38
N GLN A 249 -12.32 -1.13 -42.73
CA GLN A 249 -12.77 -2.53 -42.83
C GLN A 249 -11.75 -3.55 -43.35
N VAL A 250 -11.70 -4.71 -42.69
CA VAL A 250 -10.92 -5.89 -43.10
C VAL A 250 -11.54 -6.52 -44.37
N PRO A 251 -10.77 -6.90 -45.40
CA PRO A 251 -11.30 -7.64 -46.55
C PRO A 251 -11.71 -9.07 -46.17
N ALA A 252 -12.87 -9.51 -46.68
CA ALA A 252 -13.35 -10.88 -46.54
C ALA A 252 -12.41 -11.89 -47.23
N ALA A 253 -12.05 -12.96 -46.52
CA ALA A 253 -11.28 -14.07 -47.08
C ALA A 253 -12.14 -14.86 -48.09
N ALA A 254 -11.62 -15.02 -49.30
CA ALA A 254 -12.24 -15.79 -50.36
C ALA A 254 -11.93 -17.29 -50.21
N GLY A 255 -12.99 -18.10 -50.15
CA GLY A 255 -13.13 -19.37 -50.86
C GLY A 255 -12.40 -20.62 -50.31
N MET A 256 -13.17 -21.54 -49.72
CA MET A 256 -13.09 -22.97 -50.08
C MET A 256 -14.48 -23.62 -49.96
N SER A 257 -14.97 -24.12 -51.11
CA SER A 257 -16.22 -24.86 -51.26
C SER A 257 -16.06 -26.32 -50.82
N LEU A 258 -17.05 -26.86 -50.11
CA LEU A 258 -17.16 -28.29 -49.82
C LEU A 258 -17.92 -29.03 -50.97
N PRO A 259 -17.49 -30.23 -51.39
CA PRO A 259 -18.23 -31.06 -52.32
C PRO A 259 -19.39 -31.80 -51.62
N ARG A 260 -20.44 -32.10 -52.41
CA ARG A 260 -21.70 -32.74 -52.00
C ARG A 260 -21.55 -34.19 -51.60
#